data_AF-A0A1I0LLG0-F1
#
_entry.id   AF-A0A1I0LLG0-F1
#
_cell.length_a   1.000
_cell.length_b   1.000
_cell.length_c   1.000
_cell.angle_alpha   90.00
_cell.angle_beta   90.00
_cell.angle_gamma   90.00
#
_symmetry.space_group_name_H-M   'P 1'
#
loop_
_entity.id
_entity.type
_entity.pdbx_description
1 polymer ?
#
loop_
_entity_poly.entity_id
_entity_poly.type
_entity_poly.pdbx_seq_one_letter_code
_entity_poly.pdbx_strand_id
1 'polypeptide(L)'
;MANFAERLDLALTKRGFTGAQVASTLTEAGIPITRAYVSQLRTGKQTNPTLQVLRALASCLQVSVGWLVGDDHLESGAVEDLQVRAATLGLSASGLSEASLSVLRGVVDLARRAEGLPDEPGPEPADGIPEAAAPLSGPQRRALGRRLHGLRLAADLTVEQVETALGKGAAPIPAIEEGRLAPPPITVERLLTLFGVGSPPIREYVLSLARGEREAAWYDAHSIPVWLATTYALEQRATLIRTFHTQFVPPLLQTEDYARAAITVMGPATLGQPTVEEALALVTARQEALNRESGVVLWAIIDESVLLRSIVGRHIQLRQLETLMDQAKRPNVSLHVVPMDDPAYVPRTGPFTLWRFAEAYESDIACAHGIERDELLTDNGAVEAYHQAFTKLSVTTTTREETVELLSAHCERLSRSLGK
;
A
#
# COMPACT_ATOMS: atom_id res chain seq x y z
N MET A 1 7.89 25.44 -13.26
CA MET A 1 8.34 25.15 -11.88
C MET A 1 9.84 25.34 -11.82
N ALA A 2 10.38 25.93 -10.74
CA ALA A 2 11.80 26.23 -10.67
C ALA A 2 12.64 24.96 -10.48
N ASN A 3 13.62 24.74 -11.36
CA ASN A 3 14.54 23.60 -11.28
C ASN A 3 15.56 23.77 -10.13
N PHE A 4 16.30 22.71 -9.78
CA PHE A 4 17.31 22.73 -8.70
C PHE A 4 18.26 23.94 -8.81
N ALA A 5 18.73 24.26 -10.02
CA ALA A 5 19.66 25.36 -10.25
C ALA A 5 19.01 26.72 -9.92
N GLU A 6 17.76 26.92 -10.34
CA GLU A 6 16.98 28.13 -10.04
C GLU A 6 16.63 28.26 -8.55
N ARG A 7 16.32 27.15 -7.86
CA ARG A 7 16.07 27.16 -6.40
C ARG A 7 17.33 27.44 -5.60
N LEU A 8 18.45 26.86 -6.00
CA LEU A 8 19.77 27.13 -5.41
C LEU A 8 20.17 28.59 -5.62
N ASP A 9 19.98 29.14 -6.82
CA ASP A 9 20.26 30.54 -7.13
C ASP A 9 19.38 31.51 -6.33
N LEU A 10 18.09 31.18 -6.22
CA LEU A 10 17.13 31.92 -5.41
C LEU A 10 17.49 31.90 -3.92
N ALA A 11 17.88 30.75 -3.38
CA ALA A 11 18.25 30.61 -1.96
C ALA A 11 19.51 31.40 -1.63
N LEU A 12 20.55 31.32 -2.47
CA LEU A 12 21.78 32.09 -2.31
C LEU A 12 21.51 33.60 -2.34
N THR A 13 20.70 34.05 -3.31
CA THR A 13 20.35 35.46 -3.48
C THR A 13 19.53 35.98 -2.29
N LYS A 14 18.51 35.23 -1.85
CA LYS A 14 17.66 35.62 -0.70
C LYS A 14 18.43 35.68 0.62
N ARG A 15 19.40 34.79 0.81
CA ARG A 15 20.18 34.70 2.06
C ARG A 15 21.49 35.51 2.02
N GLY A 16 21.78 36.20 0.91
CA GLY A 16 22.97 37.05 0.77
C GLY A 16 24.30 36.29 0.68
N PHE A 17 24.27 35.00 0.33
CA PHE A 17 25.47 34.18 0.22
C PHE A 17 26.07 34.26 -1.19
N THR A 18 27.37 34.50 -1.27
CA THR A 18 28.12 34.28 -2.51
C THR A 18 28.50 32.80 -2.66
N GLY A 19 28.64 32.32 -3.89
CA GLY A 19 29.10 30.94 -4.15
C GLY A 19 30.51 30.65 -3.60
N ALA A 20 31.31 31.68 -3.35
CA ALA A 20 32.63 31.55 -2.71
C ALA A 20 32.50 31.31 -1.19
N GLN A 21 31.59 32.03 -0.52
CA GLN A 21 31.33 31.85 0.90
C GLN A 21 30.76 30.46 1.19
N VAL A 22 29.78 30.00 0.40
CA VAL A 22 29.22 28.64 0.57
C VAL A 22 30.28 27.56 0.35
N ALA A 23 31.14 27.71 -0.66
CA ALA A 23 32.22 26.75 -0.87
C ALA A 23 33.23 26.72 0.30
N SER A 24 33.57 27.87 0.89
CA SER A 24 34.43 27.95 2.08
C SER A 24 33.77 27.27 3.28
N THR A 25 32.52 27.61 3.58
CA THR A 25 31.77 27.06 4.72
C THR A 25 31.63 25.54 4.64
N LEU A 26 31.35 24.99 3.46
CA LEU A 26 31.24 23.53 3.29
C LEU A 26 32.60 22.84 3.37
N THR A 27 33.66 23.48 2.88
CA THR A 27 35.04 22.95 2.99
C THR A 27 35.52 22.94 4.44
N GLU A 28 35.23 24.01 5.21
CA GLU A 28 35.50 24.09 6.65
C GLU A 28 34.72 23.03 7.45
N ALA A 29 33.52 22.67 6.99
CA ALA A 29 32.71 21.58 7.55
C ALA A 29 33.14 20.17 7.08
N GLY A 30 34.30 20.04 6.42
CA GLY A 30 34.88 18.75 6.00
C GLY A 30 34.34 18.19 4.67
N ILE A 31 33.62 19.00 3.87
CA ILE A 31 33.08 18.61 2.56
C ILE A 31 33.83 19.41 1.48
N PRO A 32 34.88 18.85 0.86
CA PRO A 32 35.75 19.61 -0.03
C PRO A 32 35.03 19.94 -1.35
N ILE A 33 34.58 21.19 -1.49
CA ILE A 33 33.97 21.70 -2.72
C ILE A 33 34.58 23.04 -3.13
N THR A 34 34.60 23.32 -4.43
CA THR A 34 35.18 24.55 -4.96
C THR A 34 34.12 25.58 -5.32
N ARG A 35 34.48 26.86 -5.35
CA ARG A 35 33.62 27.93 -5.88
C ARG A 35 33.13 27.63 -7.30
N ALA A 36 34.00 27.04 -8.13
CA ALA A 36 33.66 26.67 -9.51
C ALA A 36 32.56 25.60 -9.55
N TYR A 37 32.63 24.62 -8.65
CA TYR A 37 31.62 23.58 -8.51
C TYR A 37 30.25 24.15 -8.11
N VAL A 38 30.20 25.06 -7.13
CA VAL A 38 28.95 25.78 -6.75
C VAL A 38 28.39 26.59 -7.92
N SER A 39 29.25 27.21 -8.74
CA SER A 39 28.82 27.94 -9.94
C SER A 39 28.24 27.02 -11.02
N GLN A 40 28.75 25.80 -11.17
CA GLN A 40 28.23 24.82 -12.13
C GLN A 40 26.85 24.29 -11.70
N LEU A 41 26.63 24.10 -10.39
CA LEU A 41 25.33 23.73 -9.83
C LEU A 41 24.28 24.83 -10.04
N ARG A 42 24.64 26.11 -9.80
CA ARG A 42 23.74 27.27 -10.02
C ARG A 42 23.34 27.48 -11.48
N THR A 43 24.21 27.10 -12.41
CA THR A 43 23.99 27.30 -13.85
C THR A 43 23.39 26.08 -14.54
N GLY A 44 23.12 25.01 -13.79
CA GLY A 44 22.58 23.75 -14.31
C GLY A 44 23.57 22.97 -15.20
N LYS A 45 24.83 23.39 -15.30
CA LYS A 45 25.87 22.70 -16.06
C LYS A 45 26.31 21.38 -15.41
N GLN A 46 26.09 21.25 -14.10
CA GLN A 46 26.26 20.02 -13.36
C GLN A 46 24.93 19.66 -12.69
N THR A 47 24.37 18.50 -13.03
CA THR A 47 22.99 18.15 -12.69
C THR A 47 22.85 17.12 -11.57
N ASN A 48 23.95 16.59 -11.02
CA ASN A 48 23.89 15.50 -10.05
C ASN A 48 24.88 15.67 -8.88
N PRO A 49 24.64 16.61 -7.94
CA PRO A 49 25.39 16.69 -6.69
C PRO A 49 25.13 15.46 -5.81
N THR A 50 26.14 15.03 -5.04
CA THR A 50 25.95 13.92 -4.09
C THR A 50 25.00 14.33 -2.96
N LEU A 51 24.34 13.35 -2.33
CA LEU A 51 23.43 13.60 -1.20
C LEU A 51 24.11 14.33 -0.03
N GLN A 52 25.39 14.05 0.20
CA GLN A 52 26.22 14.74 1.20
C GLN A 52 26.35 16.24 0.89
N VAL A 53 26.58 16.60 -0.38
CA VAL A 53 26.64 17.99 -0.83
C VAL A 53 25.26 18.64 -0.75
N LEU A 54 24.19 17.94 -1.13
CA LEU A 54 22.81 18.45 -1.06
C LEU A 54 22.39 18.78 0.38
N ARG A 55 22.65 17.86 1.33
CA ARG A 55 22.38 18.08 2.76
C ARG A 55 23.18 19.27 3.30
N ALA A 56 24.45 19.38 2.93
CA ALA A 56 25.30 20.47 3.38
C ALA A 56 24.88 21.82 2.81
N LEU A 57 24.48 21.88 1.53
CA LEU A 57 23.93 23.08 0.90
C LEU A 57 22.60 23.48 1.56
N ALA A 58 21.69 22.53 1.76
CA ALA A 58 20.40 22.74 2.41
C ALA A 58 20.58 23.29 3.84
N SER A 59 21.46 22.66 4.63
CA SER A 59 21.82 23.11 5.98
C SER A 59 22.44 24.50 5.99
N CYS A 60 23.37 24.79 5.08
CA CYS A 60 24.03 26.09 4.98
C CYS A 60 23.03 27.22 4.60
N LEU A 61 22.08 26.91 3.73
CA LEU A 61 21.06 27.84 3.25
C LEU A 61 19.81 27.89 4.13
N GLN A 62 19.76 27.04 5.17
CA GLN A 62 18.61 26.86 6.06
C GLN A 62 17.31 26.61 5.30
N VAL A 63 17.36 25.64 4.39
CA VAL A 63 16.21 25.11 3.64
C VAL A 63 16.24 23.58 3.75
N SER A 64 15.12 22.89 3.55
CA SER A 64 15.13 21.43 3.50
C SER A 64 15.80 20.92 2.22
N VAL A 65 16.37 19.71 2.26
CA VAL A 65 16.90 19.07 1.05
C VAL A 65 15.78 18.88 0.03
N GLY A 66 14.60 18.48 0.52
CA GLY A 66 13.40 18.36 -0.29
C GLY A 66 13.04 19.64 -1.02
N TRP A 67 13.01 20.78 -0.33
CA TRP A 67 12.76 22.06 -0.98
C TRP A 67 13.85 22.40 -2.00
N LEU A 68 15.12 22.12 -1.71
CA LEU A 68 16.24 22.46 -2.59
C LEU A 68 16.22 21.64 -3.90
N VAL A 69 15.87 20.36 -3.82
CA VAL A 69 15.79 19.45 -4.98
C VAL A 69 14.42 19.46 -5.66
N GLY A 70 13.42 20.08 -5.04
CA GLY A 70 12.06 20.17 -5.57
C GLY A 70 11.14 19.01 -5.21
N ASP A 71 11.41 18.34 -4.10
CA ASP A 71 10.74 17.14 -3.60
C ASP A 71 10.38 17.33 -2.11
N ASP A 72 9.27 18.01 -1.81
CA ASP A 72 8.90 18.47 -0.46
C ASP A 72 8.48 17.34 0.53
N HIS A 73 8.95 16.10 0.33
CA HIS A 73 8.60 14.93 1.16
C HIS A 73 9.77 14.20 1.84
N LEU A 74 10.95 14.80 1.90
CA LEU A 74 12.09 14.22 2.61
C LEU A 74 12.57 15.14 3.73
N GLU A 75 12.10 14.88 4.96
CA GLU A 75 12.91 15.02 6.19
C GLU A 75 12.16 14.49 7.43
N SER A 76 12.24 13.18 7.65
CA SER A 76 12.40 12.58 8.97
C SER A 76 13.02 11.18 8.76
N GLY A 77 14.17 10.88 9.39
CA GLY A 77 14.78 9.55 9.27
C GLY A 77 16.28 9.47 9.00
N ALA A 78 17.05 10.56 9.18
CA ALA A 78 18.50 10.49 8.97
C ALA A 78 19.27 9.66 10.03
N VAL A 79 18.62 9.21 11.11
CA VAL A 79 19.21 8.33 12.13
C VAL A 79 18.75 6.86 11.97
N GLU A 80 17.57 6.62 11.40
CA GLU A 80 17.05 5.26 11.10
C GLU A 80 17.74 4.59 9.90
N ASP A 81 18.20 5.36 8.90
CA ASP A 81 18.91 4.81 7.74
C ASP A 81 20.28 4.19 8.11
N LEU A 82 20.90 4.64 9.22
CA LEU A 82 22.11 4.01 9.77
C LEU A 82 21.80 2.71 10.51
N GLN A 83 20.64 2.59 11.15
CA GLN A 83 20.18 1.35 11.79
C GLN A 83 19.80 0.30 10.74
N VAL A 84 19.16 0.71 9.63
CA VAL A 84 18.84 -0.17 8.50
C VAL A 84 20.12 -0.64 7.78
N ARG A 85 21.12 0.22 7.61
CA ARG A 85 22.43 -0.18 7.08
C ARG A 85 23.22 -1.09 8.04
N ALA A 86 23.09 -0.89 9.35
CA ALA A 86 23.67 -1.79 10.37
C ALA A 86 22.99 -3.17 10.38
N ALA A 87 21.67 -3.22 10.21
CA ALA A 87 20.92 -4.47 10.03
C ALA A 87 21.32 -5.21 8.74
N THR A 88 21.59 -4.46 7.66
CA THR A 88 22.09 -5.01 6.39
C THR A 88 23.51 -5.59 6.51
N LEU A 89 24.37 -4.98 7.34
CA LEU A 89 25.66 -5.54 7.75
C LEU A 89 25.51 -6.80 8.64
N GLY A 90 24.49 -6.85 9.50
CA GLY A 90 24.14 -8.04 10.30
C GLY A 90 23.70 -9.23 9.43
N LEU A 91 22.93 -8.98 8.37
CA LEU A 91 22.58 -9.99 7.36
C LEU A 91 23.79 -10.46 6.51
N SER A 92 24.84 -9.64 6.40
CA SER A 92 26.08 -10.01 5.71
C SER A 92 27.01 -10.91 6.55
N ALA A 93 26.70 -11.08 7.85
CA ALA A 93 27.49 -11.87 8.79
C ALA A 93 27.03 -13.33 8.93
N SER A 94 25.93 -13.74 8.27
CA SER A 94 25.51 -15.14 8.26
C SER A 94 26.57 -16.00 7.55
N GLY A 95 27.39 -16.70 8.34
CA GLY A 95 28.51 -17.52 7.86
C GLY A 95 29.89 -17.06 8.31
N LEU A 96 30.01 -15.98 9.09
CA LEU A 96 31.29 -15.56 9.68
C LEU A 96 31.67 -16.42 10.89
N SER A 97 32.98 -16.64 11.08
CA SER A 97 33.51 -17.41 12.21
C SER A 97 33.31 -16.69 13.55
N GLU A 98 33.25 -17.42 14.65
CA GLU A 98 33.19 -16.88 16.02
C GLU A 98 34.27 -15.82 16.30
N ALA A 99 35.48 -16.00 15.77
CA ALA A 99 36.54 -15.01 15.89
C ALA A 99 36.20 -13.68 15.17
N SER A 100 35.54 -13.75 14.01
CA SER A 100 35.08 -12.58 13.25
C SER A 100 33.89 -11.88 13.93
N LEU A 101 32.99 -12.66 14.53
CA LEU A 101 31.85 -12.13 15.30
C LEU A 101 32.31 -11.42 16.58
N SER A 102 33.34 -11.96 17.26
CA SER A 102 33.93 -11.33 18.45
C SER A 102 34.59 -9.98 18.14
N VAL A 103 35.32 -9.89 17.02
CA VAL A 103 35.91 -8.62 16.55
C VAL A 103 34.82 -7.60 16.20
N LEU A 104 33.75 -8.02 15.51
CA LEU A 104 32.63 -7.14 15.17
C LEU A 104 31.91 -6.63 16.43
N ARG A 105 31.72 -7.48 17.44
CA ARG A 105 31.15 -7.09 18.73
C ARG A 105 32.01 -6.04 19.43
N GLY A 106 33.33 -6.24 19.45
CA GLY A 106 34.27 -5.25 19.99
C GLY A 106 34.25 -3.89 19.26
N VAL A 107 34.05 -3.90 17.94
CA VAL A 107 33.93 -2.67 17.14
C VAL A 107 32.60 -1.94 17.43
N VAL A 108 31.51 -2.68 17.60
CA VAL A 108 30.19 -2.13 17.96
C VAL A 108 30.21 -1.54 19.37
N ASP A 109 30.85 -2.20 20.33
CA ASP A 109 30.96 -1.70 21.71
C ASP A 109 31.82 -0.42 21.79
N LEU A 110 32.88 -0.35 20.99
CA LEU A 110 33.70 0.86 20.87
C LEU A 110 32.89 2.04 20.29
N ALA A 111 32.06 1.77 19.28
CA ALA A 111 31.17 2.77 18.67
C ALA A 111 30.09 3.24 19.64
N ARG A 112 29.49 2.33 20.44
CA ARG A 112 28.50 2.70 21.46
C ARG A 112 29.07 3.64 22.52
N ARG A 113 30.29 3.39 22.98
CA ARG A 113 30.97 4.25 23.97
C ARG A 113 31.34 5.62 23.39
N ALA A 114 31.73 5.67 22.12
CA ALA A 114 32.04 6.94 21.44
C ALA A 114 30.80 7.83 21.27
N GLU A 115 29.62 7.22 21.10
CA GLU A 115 28.32 7.89 20.93
C GLU A 115 27.57 8.13 22.26
N GLY A 116 28.18 7.82 23.41
CA GLY A 116 27.60 8.07 24.74
C GLY A 116 26.36 7.21 25.05
N LEU A 117 26.20 6.07 24.39
CA LEU A 117 25.07 5.17 24.60
C LEU A 117 25.29 4.29 25.85
N PRO A 118 24.25 4.03 26.67
CA PRO A 118 24.37 3.22 27.88
C PRO A 118 24.80 1.77 27.58
N ASP A 119 25.57 1.18 28.49
CA ASP A 119 26.26 -0.10 28.32
C ASP A 119 25.33 -1.33 28.30
N GLU A 120 24.08 -1.22 28.78
CA GLU A 120 23.13 -2.35 28.76
C GLU A 120 21.84 -2.04 27.97
N PRO A 121 21.40 -2.94 27.08
CA PRO A 121 20.11 -2.82 26.41
C PRO A 121 18.97 -3.10 27.39
N GLY A 122 17.89 -2.32 27.31
CA GLY A 122 16.62 -2.62 27.98
C GLY A 122 16.04 -3.96 27.51
N PRO A 123 15.07 -4.54 28.25
CA PRO A 123 14.68 -5.92 28.04
C PRO A 123 14.07 -6.12 26.65
N GLU A 124 14.65 -7.06 25.91
CA GLU A 124 14.12 -7.56 24.64
C GLU A 124 12.73 -8.16 24.85
N PRO A 125 11.79 -8.02 23.88
CA PRO A 125 10.70 -8.96 23.80
C PRO A 125 11.32 -10.35 23.62
N ALA A 126 10.89 -11.30 24.46
CA ALA A 126 11.49 -12.63 24.52
C ALA A 126 11.57 -13.27 23.13
N ASP A 127 12.80 -13.52 22.67
CA ASP A 127 13.08 -14.46 21.59
C ASP A 127 12.60 -15.85 22.03
N GLY A 128 11.37 -16.18 21.65
CA GLY A 128 10.99 -17.56 21.43
C GLY A 128 11.58 -18.00 20.10
N ILE A 129 12.47 -19.01 20.13
CA ILE A 129 12.49 -20.00 19.03
C ILE A 129 11.01 -20.32 18.74
N PRO A 130 10.52 -20.32 17.48
CA PRO A 130 9.11 -20.59 17.22
C PRO A 130 8.71 -21.85 17.97
N GLU A 131 7.93 -21.67 19.03
CA GLU A 131 7.29 -22.78 19.71
C GLU A 131 6.49 -23.48 18.62
N ALA A 132 6.62 -24.81 18.52
CA ALA A 132 5.94 -25.58 17.49
C ALA A 132 4.49 -25.08 17.38
N ALA A 133 4.13 -24.54 16.20
CA ALA A 133 2.88 -23.81 16.01
C ALA A 133 1.75 -24.55 16.72
N ALA A 134 1.11 -23.90 17.68
CA ALA A 134 0.04 -24.51 18.44
C ALA A 134 -0.97 -25.13 17.45
N PRO A 135 -1.45 -26.36 17.71
CA PRO A 135 -2.30 -27.05 16.76
C PRO A 135 -3.50 -26.17 16.42
N LEU A 136 -3.75 -25.97 15.11
CA LEU A 136 -4.84 -25.12 14.60
C LEU A 136 -6.13 -25.38 15.37
N SER A 137 -6.81 -24.31 15.78
CA SER A 137 -8.11 -24.39 16.44
C SER A 137 -9.14 -25.09 15.54
N GLY A 138 -10.18 -25.67 16.15
CA GLY A 138 -11.27 -26.30 15.38
C GLY A 138 -11.87 -25.38 14.30
N PRO A 139 -12.15 -24.10 14.60
CA PRO A 139 -12.54 -23.10 13.61
C PRO A 139 -11.51 -22.88 12.49
N GLN A 140 -10.23 -22.67 12.82
CA GLN A 140 -9.16 -22.47 11.83
C GLN A 140 -9.04 -23.65 10.86
N ARG A 141 -9.07 -24.89 11.38
CA ARG A 141 -9.02 -26.10 10.55
C ARG A 141 -10.18 -26.19 9.57
N ARG A 142 -11.42 -25.91 10.01
CA ARG A 142 -12.60 -25.93 9.14
C ARG A 142 -12.59 -24.80 8.10
N ALA A 143 -12.08 -23.63 8.47
CA ALA A 143 -11.91 -22.51 7.55
C ALA A 143 -10.89 -22.86 6.45
N LEU A 144 -9.72 -23.36 6.85
CA LEU A 144 -8.68 -23.81 5.92
C LEU A 144 -9.17 -24.93 5.00
N GLY A 145 -9.82 -25.95 5.56
CA GLY A 145 -10.38 -27.07 4.79
C GLY A 145 -11.37 -26.61 3.72
N ARG A 146 -12.35 -25.78 4.10
CA ARG A 146 -13.33 -25.21 3.16
C ARG A 146 -12.67 -24.34 2.10
N ARG A 147 -11.65 -23.57 2.46
CA ARG A 147 -10.88 -22.75 1.51
C ARG A 147 -10.16 -23.62 0.47
N LEU A 148 -9.47 -24.66 0.91
CA LEU A 148 -8.77 -25.60 0.03
C LEU A 148 -9.75 -26.37 -0.87
N HIS A 149 -10.90 -26.77 -0.34
CA HIS A 149 -11.98 -27.38 -1.12
C HIS A 149 -12.46 -26.46 -2.25
N GLY A 150 -12.78 -25.21 -1.93
CA GLY A 150 -13.22 -24.23 -2.93
C GLY A 150 -12.17 -23.97 -4.01
N LEU A 151 -10.88 -23.89 -3.63
CA LEU A 151 -9.78 -23.73 -4.58
C LEU A 151 -9.59 -24.94 -5.48
N ARG A 152 -9.75 -26.17 -4.95
CA ARG A 152 -9.70 -27.39 -5.75
C ARG A 152 -10.82 -27.41 -6.80
N LEU A 153 -12.04 -27.07 -6.39
CA LEU A 153 -13.19 -27.01 -7.31
C LEU A 153 -12.98 -25.95 -8.40
N ALA A 154 -12.45 -24.78 -8.04
CA ALA A 154 -12.15 -23.73 -9.02
C ALA A 154 -11.02 -24.11 -10.00
N ALA A 155 -10.16 -25.06 -9.63
CA ALA A 155 -9.14 -25.62 -10.50
C ALA A 155 -9.63 -26.82 -11.33
N ASP A 156 -10.91 -27.19 -11.23
CA ASP A 156 -11.53 -28.36 -11.89
C ASP A 156 -10.79 -29.69 -11.61
N LEU A 157 -10.19 -29.81 -10.41
CA LEU A 157 -9.44 -31.00 -10.02
C LEU A 157 -10.27 -31.95 -9.14
N THR A 158 -10.22 -33.25 -9.44
CA THR A 158 -10.81 -34.28 -8.57
C THR A 158 -9.91 -34.59 -7.37
N VAL A 159 -10.48 -35.20 -6.34
CA VAL A 159 -9.73 -35.66 -5.16
C VAL A 159 -8.61 -36.62 -5.58
N GLU A 160 -8.91 -37.56 -6.48
CA GLU A 160 -7.95 -38.56 -6.96
C GLU A 160 -6.78 -37.92 -7.72
N GLN A 161 -7.06 -36.89 -8.52
CA GLN A 161 -6.01 -36.14 -9.23
C GLN A 161 -5.08 -35.44 -8.24
N VAL A 162 -5.63 -34.82 -7.20
CA VAL A 162 -4.83 -34.15 -6.15
C VAL A 162 -4.00 -35.14 -5.35
N GLU A 163 -4.59 -36.23 -4.90
CA GLU A 163 -3.88 -37.28 -4.14
C GLU A 163 -2.77 -37.93 -4.98
N THR A 164 -3.02 -38.16 -6.27
CA THR A 164 -2.02 -38.68 -7.21
C THR A 164 -0.85 -37.69 -7.36
N ALA A 165 -1.13 -36.39 -7.50
CA ALA A 165 -0.10 -35.36 -7.63
C ALA A 165 0.71 -35.15 -6.33
N LEU A 166 0.09 -35.35 -5.15
CA LEU A 166 0.80 -35.26 -3.87
C LEU A 166 1.69 -36.47 -3.59
N GLY A 167 1.35 -37.64 -4.13
CA GLY A 167 2.10 -38.89 -4.00
C GLY A 167 1.66 -39.75 -2.81
N LYS A 168 2.21 -40.98 -2.75
CA LYS A 168 1.87 -41.97 -1.71
C LYS A 168 2.20 -41.46 -0.30
N GLY A 169 1.29 -41.66 0.65
CA GLY A 169 1.47 -41.27 2.05
C GLY A 169 1.01 -39.84 2.37
N ALA A 170 0.45 -39.12 1.40
CA ALA A 170 -0.20 -37.84 1.66
C ALA A 170 -1.45 -38.02 2.53
N ALA A 171 -1.74 -36.98 3.31
CA ALA A 171 -2.97 -36.88 4.08
C ALA A 171 -4.21 -36.99 3.18
N PRO A 172 -5.28 -37.71 3.59
CA PRO A 172 -6.49 -37.83 2.79
C PRO A 172 -7.11 -36.45 2.54
N ILE A 173 -7.27 -36.09 1.26
CA ILE A 173 -7.80 -34.77 0.89
C ILE A 173 -9.20 -34.52 1.45
N PRO A 174 -10.13 -35.49 1.49
CA PRO A 174 -11.43 -35.29 2.13
C PRO A 174 -11.31 -34.89 3.60
N ALA A 175 -10.41 -35.53 4.36
CA ALA A 175 -10.22 -35.22 5.77
C ALA A 175 -9.66 -33.81 6.01
N ILE A 176 -8.83 -33.31 5.08
CA ILE A 176 -8.35 -31.92 5.07
C ILE A 176 -9.51 -30.98 4.76
N GLU A 177 -10.25 -31.23 3.67
CA GLU A 177 -11.34 -30.37 3.19
C GLU A 177 -12.49 -30.24 4.19
N GLU A 178 -12.78 -31.31 4.92
CA GLU A 178 -13.79 -31.34 5.98
C GLU A 178 -13.28 -30.75 7.31
N GLY A 179 -12.01 -30.34 7.38
CA GLY A 179 -11.38 -29.76 8.57
C GLY A 179 -11.15 -30.75 9.72
N ARG A 180 -11.20 -32.06 9.44
CA ARG A 180 -10.88 -33.12 10.41
C ARG A 180 -9.37 -33.25 10.65
N LEU A 181 -8.57 -32.92 9.63
CA LEU A 181 -7.12 -32.96 9.67
C LEU A 181 -6.53 -31.61 9.27
N ALA A 182 -5.56 -31.11 10.04
CA ALA A 182 -4.75 -29.95 9.65
C ALA A 182 -3.57 -30.41 8.79
N PRO A 183 -3.48 -30.00 7.51
CA PRO A 183 -2.28 -30.24 6.73
C PRO A 183 -1.13 -29.34 7.23
N PRO A 184 0.13 -29.79 7.18
CA PRO A 184 1.26 -28.92 7.47
C PRO A 184 1.36 -27.79 6.40
N PRO A 185 1.92 -26.62 6.73
CA PRO A 185 2.00 -25.48 5.81
C PRO A 185 2.66 -25.82 4.46
N ILE A 186 3.68 -26.68 4.45
CA ILE A 186 4.33 -27.14 3.21
C ILE A 186 3.38 -27.92 2.29
N THR A 187 2.44 -28.68 2.85
CA THR A 187 1.40 -29.36 2.07
C THR A 187 0.41 -28.35 1.51
N VAL A 188 0.03 -27.33 2.30
CA VAL A 188 -0.83 -26.24 1.83
C VAL A 188 -0.16 -25.50 0.67
N GLU A 189 1.13 -25.21 0.77
CA GLU A 189 1.88 -24.55 -0.30
C GLU A 189 1.89 -25.37 -1.61
N ARG A 190 2.08 -26.69 -1.51
CA ARG A 190 2.00 -27.61 -2.66
C ARG A 190 0.60 -27.64 -3.27
N LEU A 191 -0.44 -27.66 -2.45
CA LEU A 191 -1.83 -27.60 -2.90
C LEU A 191 -2.13 -26.29 -3.63
N LEU A 192 -1.71 -25.15 -3.09
CA LEU A 192 -1.87 -23.84 -3.73
C LEU A 192 -1.19 -23.80 -5.10
N THR A 193 0.00 -24.37 -5.22
CA THR A 193 0.69 -24.50 -6.52
C THR A 193 -0.08 -25.39 -7.49
N LEU A 194 -0.60 -26.54 -7.02
CA LEU A 194 -1.39 -27.45 -7.84
C LEU A 194 -2.72 -26.81 -8.31
N PHE A 195 -3.33 -25.97 -7.47
CA PHE A 195 -4.56 -25.24 -7.79
C PHE A 195 -4.32 -23.99 -8.65
N GLY A 196 -3.07 -23.73 -9.07
CA GLY A 196 -2.73 -22.57 -9.92
C GLY A 196 -2.75 -21.23 -9.19
N VAL A 197 -2.71 -21.20 -7.85
CA VAL A 197 -2.69 -19.97 -7.07
C VAL A 197 -1.28 -19.37 -7.09
N GLY A 198 -1.04 -18.46 -8.04
CA GLY A 198 0.27 -17.82 -8.25
C GLY A 198 0.49 -16.51 -7.48
N SER A 199 -0.57 -15.79 -7.13
CA SER A 199 -0.45 -14.46 -6.50
C SER A 199 0.11 -14.56 -5.07
N PRO A 200 1.27 -13.95 -4.76
CA PRO A 200 1.88 -14.07 -3.43
C PRO A 200 0.99 -13.61 -2.28
N PRO A 201 0.26 -12.46 -2.36
CA PRO A 201 -0.67 -12.06 -1.31
C PRO A 201 -1.79 -13.08 -1.06
N ILE A 202 -2.33 -13.69 -2.11
CA ILE A 202 -3.37 -14.72 -1.98
C ILE A 202 -2.81 -15.99 -1.32
N ARG A 203 -1.60 -16.40 -1.71
CA ARG A 203 -0.93 -17.56 -1.09
C ARG A 203 -0.69 -17.30 0.39
N GLU A 204 -0.16 -16.14 0.73
CA GLU A 204 0.13 -15.73 2.11
C GLU A 204 -1.14 -15.60 2.97
N TYR A 205 -2.23 -15.11 2.38
CA TYR A 205 -3.55 -15.09 3.04
C TYR A 205 -4.03 -16.49 3.48
N VAL A 206 -3.79 -17.53 2.66
CA VAL A 206 -4.16 -18.91 3.01
C VAL A 206 -3.12 -19.56 3.93
N LEU A 207 -1.83 -19.30 3.71
CA LEU A 207 -0.73 -19.86 4.50
C LEU A 207 -0.72 -19.33 5.93
N SER A 208 -1.00 -18.05 6.15
CA SER A 208 -1.14 -17.46 7.49
C SER A 208 -2.21 -18.17 8.32
N LEU A 209 -3.32 -18.59 7.70
CA LEU A 209 -4.33 -19.42 8.37
C LEU A 209 -3.81 -20.83 8.66
N ALA A 210 -3.04 -21.43 7.74
CA ALA A 210 -2.45 -22.74 7.93
C ALA A 210 -1.34 -22.78 8.99
N ARG A 211 -0.65 -21.66 9.21
CA ARG A 211 0.37 -21.47 10.27
C ARG A 211 -0.25 -21.07 11.61
N GLY A 212 -1.55 -20.78 11.65
CA GLY A 212 -2.25 -20.35 12.86
C GLY A 212 -1.96 -18.92 13.28
N GLU A 213 -1.39 -18.11 12.38
CA GLU A 213 -1.01 -16.71 12.62
C GLU A 213 -2.22 -15.77 12.71
N ARG A 214 -3.36 -16.23 12.19
CA ARG A 214 -4.63 -15.50 12.26
C ARG A 214 -5.79 -16.41 12.60
N GLU A 215 -6.79 -15.85 13.25
CA GLU A 215 -8.07 -16.52 13.47
C GLU A 215 -8.86 -16.67 12.17
N ALA A 216 -9.83 -17.59 12.19
CA ALA A 216 -10.80 -17.73 11.11
C ALA A 216 -11.75 -16.52 11.11
N ALA A 217 -11.82 -15.82 9.97
CA ALA A 217 -12.74 -14.72 9.77
C ALA A 217 -14.00 -15.18 9.03
N TRP A 218 -15.07 -14.37 9.07
CA TRP A 218 -16.30 -14.66 8.32
C TRP A 218 -16.04 -14.76 6.81
N TYR A 219 -15.08 -13.98 6.29
CA TYR A 219 -14.66 -13.98 4.89
C TYR A 219 -13.76 -15.17 4.49
N ASP A 220 -13.45 -16.09 5.41
CA ASP A 220 -12.83 -17.39 5.09
C ASP A 220 -13.83 -18.42 4.54
N ALA A 221 -15.12 -18.08 4.46
CA ALA A 221 -16.11 -18.94 3.82
C ALA A 221 -15.71 -19.25 2.37
N HIS A 222 -15.90 -20.51 1.95
CA HIS A 222 -15.57 -20.93 0.58
C HIS A 222 -16.44 -20.27 -0.49
N SER A 223 -17.61 -19.76 -0.11
CA SER A 223 -18.51 -19.01 -1.00
C SER A 223 -17.96 -17.63 -1.36
N ILE A 224 -16.99 -17.13 -0.60
CA ILE A 224 -16.33 -15.86 -0.88
C ILE A 224 -15.05 -16.17 -1.66
N PRO A 225 -14.89 -15.64 -2.89
CA PRO A 225 -13.68 -15.85 -3.67
C PRO A 225 -12.42 -15.49 -2.89
N VAL A 226 -11.35 -16.28 -3.05
CA VAL A 226 -10.12 -16.10 -2.25
C VAL A 226 -9.47 -14.73 -2.47
N TRP A 227 -9.55 -14.19 -3.69
CA TRP A 227 -9.02 -12.88 -4.02
C TRP A 227 -9.75 -11.79 -3.23
N LEU A 228 -11.08 -11.88 -3.14
CA LEU A 228 -11.91 -10.92 -2.41
C LEU A 228 -11.67 -11.03 -0.91
N ALA A 229 -11.57 -12.25 -0.38
CA ALA A 229 -11.19 -12.51 1.02
C ALA A 229 -9.80 -11.93 1.36
N THR A 230 -8.85 -12.07 0.42
CA THR A 230 -7.52 -11.44 0.54
C THR A 230 -7.65 -9.93 0.59
N THR A 231 -8.45 -9.33 -0.29
CA THR A 231 -8.69 -7.87 -0.27
C THR A 231 -9.30 -7.40 1.04
N TYR A 232 -10.28 -8.09 1.63
CA TYR A 232 -10.79 -7.75 2.98
C TYR A 232 -9.69 -7.75 4.03
N ALA A 233 -8.84 -8.78 4.03
CA ALA A 233 -7.74 -8.87 4.99
C ALA A 233 -6.74 -7.72 4.81
N LEU A 234 -6.44 -7.32 3.58
CA LEU A 234 -5.59 -6.17 3.28
C LEU A 234 -6.24 -4.86 3.77
N GLU A 235 -7.52 -4.64 3.50
CA GLU A 235 -8.25 -3.45 3.94
C GLU A 235 -8.33 -3.32 5.47
N GLN A 236 -8.50 -4.45 6.18
CA GLN A 236 -8.54 -4.47 7.64
C GLN A 236 -7.18 -4.19 8.28
N ARG A 237 -6.08 -4.62 7.64
CA ARG A 237 -4.72 -4.44 8.15
C ARG A 237 -4.10 -3.10 7.75
N ALA A 238 -4.51 -2.53 6.63
CA ALA A 238 -3.94 -1.29 6.13
C ALA A 238 -4.12 -0.12 7.11
N THR A 239 -3.08 0.70 7.21
CA THR A 239 -3.12 2.01 7.88
C THR A 239 -3.51 3.12 6.91
N LEU A 240 -3.19 2.95 5.63
CA LEU A 240 -3.54 3.86 4.55
C LEU A 240 -3.92 3.10 3.29
N ILE A 241 -5.05 3.47 2.70
CA ILE A 241 -5.50 3.03 1.37
C ILE A 241 -5.46 4.23 0.45
N ARG A 242 -4.74 4.12 -0.68
CA ARG A 242 -4.79 5.10 -1.77
C ARG A 242 -5.49 4.46 -2.96
N THR A 243 -6.46 5.14 -3.55
CA THR A 243 -7.21 4.56 -4.67
C THR A 243 -7.48 5.58 -5.76
N PHE A 244 -7.45 5.12 -7.01
CA PHE A 244 -7.85 5.89 -8.18
C PHE A 244 -8.94 5.14 -8.94
N HIS A 245 -10.10 5.78 -9.14
CA HIS A 245 -11.21 5.19 -9.87
C HIS A 245 -11.69 6.09 -11.02
N THR A 246 -11.90 5.49 -12.18
CA THR A 246 -12.31 6.17 -13.42
C THR A 246 -13.69 5.75 -13.95
N GLN A 247 -14.27 4.69 -13.38
CA GLN A 247 -15.50 4.07 -13.92
C GLN A 247 -16.66 4.08 -12.92
N PHE A 248 -16.36 3.86 -11.63
CA PHE A 248 -17.35 3.78 -10.56
C PHE A 248 -16.87 4.58 -9.35
N VAL A 249 -17.81 5.01 -8.51
CA VAL A 249 -17.46 5.54 -7.19
C VAL A 249 -16.67 4.45 -6.43
N PRO A 250 -15.58 4.77 -5.70
CA PRO A 250 -14.81 3.77 -4.95
C PRO A 250 -15.71 2.96 -4.02
N PRO A 251 -15.60 1.61 -3.95
CA PRO A 251 -16.51 0.77 -3.16
C PRO A 251 -16.66 1.19 -1.69
N LEU A 252 -15.58 1.68 -1.08
CA LEU A 252 -15.57 2.17 0.30
C LEU A 252 -16.37 3.47 0.51
N LEU A 253 -16.78 4.14 -0.56
CA LEU A 253 -17.53 5.41 -0.56
C LEU A 253 -18.92 5.29 -1.22
N GLN A 254 -19.33 4.09 -1.64
CA GLN A 254 -20.63 3.87 -2.27
C GLN A 254 -21.75 3.86 -1.23
N THR A 255 -22.90 4.43 -1.58
CA THR A 255 -24.17 4.16 -0.91
C THR A 255 -24.64 2.75 -1.27
N GLU A 256 -25.46 2.13 -0.41
CA GLU A 256 -26.03 0.81 -0.66
C GLU A 256 -26.77 0.74 -2.02
N ASP A 257 -27.56 1.77 -2.33
CA ASP A 257 -28.31 1.83 -3.59
C ASP A 257 -27.41 1.96 -4.82
N TYR A 258 -26.29 2.69 -4.71
CA TYR A 258 -25.30 2.76 -5.78
C TYR A 258 -24.55 1.42 -5.94
N ALA A 259 -24.13 0.82 -4.82
CA ALA A 259 -23.46 -0.48 -4.81
C ALA A 259 -24.33 -1.57 -5.44
N ARG A 260 -25.62 -1.62 -5.06
CA ARG A 260 -26.60 -2.53 -5.66
C ARG A 260 -26.68 -2.38 -7.18
N ALA A 261 -26.71 -1.14 -7.67
CA ALA A 261 -26.75 -0.88 -9.11
C ALA A 261 -25.43 -1.25 -9.80
N ALA A 262 -24.28 -0.96 -9.20
CA ALA A 262 -22.97 -1.36 -9.72
C ALA A 262 -22.86 -2.88 -9.85
N ILE A 263 -23.27 -3.61 -8.81
CA ILE A 263 -23.35 -5.08 -8.81
C ILE A 263 -24.31 -5.59 -9.88
N THR A 264 -25.46 -4.93 -10.06
CA THR A 264 -26.45 -5.32 -11.07
C THR A 264 -25.88 -5.17 -12.49
N VAL A 265 -25.14 -4.08 -12.75
CA VAL A 265 -24.53 -3.82 -14.06
C VAL A 265 -23.35 -4.76 -14.34
N MET A 266 -22.51 -5.01 -13.35
CA MET A 266 -21.36 -5.91 -13.49
C MET A 266 -21.76 -7.39 -13.46
N GLY A 267 -22.88 -7.71 -12.82
CA GLY A 267 -23.34 -9.05 -12.51
C GLY A 267 -22.77 -9.57 -11.18
N PRO A 268 -23.58 -10.17 -10.29
CA PRO A 268 -23.12 -10.65 -8.98
C PRO A 268 -22.07 -11.77 -9.07
N ALA A 269 -22.03 -12.50 -10.19
CA ALA A 269 -21.02 -13.51 -10.49
C ALA A 269 -19.58 -12.95 -10.51
N THR A 270 -19.40 -11.64 -10.77
CA THR A 270 -18.08 -10.99 -10.69
C THR A 270 -17.51 -10.97 -9.26
N LEU A 271 -18.37 -11.04 -8.25
CA LEU A 271 -18.03 -11.19 -6.82
C LEU A 271 -18.20 -12.64 -6.34
N GLY A 272 -18.37 -13.58 -7.28
CA GLY A 272 -18.59 -15.00 -7.01
C GLY A 272 -19.91 -15.31 -6.30
N GLN A 273 -20.89 -14.40 -6.34
CA GLN A 273 -22.18 -14.59 -5.68
C GLN A 273 -23.31 -14.89 -6.69
N PRO A 274 -24.29 -15.74 -6.33
CA PRO A 274 -25.40 -16.04 -7.21
C PRO A 274 -26.46 -14.94 -7.23
N THR A 275 -26.55 -14.09 -6.20
CA THR A 275 -27.55 -13.01 -6.10
C THR A 275 -26.92 -11.64 -5.85
N VAL A 276 -27.65 -10.58 -6.20
CA VAL A 276 -27.23 -9.19 -5.93
C VAL A 276 -27.18 -8.92 -4.43
N GLU A 277 -28.12 -9.47 -3.67
CA GLU A 277 -28.22 -9.30 -2.22
C GLU A 277 -27.02 -9.87 -1.47
N GLU A 278 -26.55 -11.06 -1.86
CA GLU A 278 -25.35 -11.66 -1.27
C GLU A 278 -24.10 -10.89 -1.65
N ALA A 279 -23.97 -10.46 -2.91
CA ALA A 279 -22.87 -9.60 -3.35
C ALA A 279 -22.87 -8.25 -2.63
N LEU A 280 -24.06 -7.68 -2.37
CA LEU A 280 -24.21 -6.41 -1.68
C LEU A 280 -23.77 -6.53 -0.23
N ALA A 281 -24.15 -7.61 0.47
CA ALA A 281 -23.70 -7.87 1.83
C ALA A 281 -22.15 -7.90 1.93
N LEU A 282 -21.48 -8.43 0.90
CA LEU A 282 -20.03 -8.35 0.80
C LEU A 282 -19.58 -6.89 0.68
N VAL A 283 -20.03 -6.15 -0.35
CA VAL A 283 -19.60 -4.74 -0.54
C VAL A 283 -19.83 -3.88 0.71
N THR A 284 -20.96 -4.04 1.40
CA THR A 284 -21.26 -3.33 2.64
C THR A 284 -20.28 -3.68 3.76
N ALA A 285 -19.90 -4.95 3.90
CA ALA A 285 -18.94 -5.37 4.93
C ALA A 285 -17.55 -4.77 4.73
N ARG A 286 -17.15 -4.39 3.50
CA ARG A 286 -15.85 -3.72 3.25
C ARG A 286 -15.78 -2.35 3.90
N GLN A 287 -16.92 -1.66 3.98
CA GLN A 287 -17.00 -0.31 4.51
C GLN A 287 -16.72 -0.26 6.02
N GLU A 288 -16.78 -1.39 6.73
CA GLU A 288 -16.37 -1.50 8.13
C GLU A 288 -14.91 -1.08 8.36
N ALA A 289 -14.02 -1.33 7.40
CA ALA A 289 -12.61 -0.93 7.49
C ALA A 289 -12.44 0.58 7.71
N LEU A 290 -13.33 1.38 7.12
CA LEU A 290 -13.35 2.83 7.24
C LEU A 290 -14.05 3.31 8.52
N ASN A 291 -15.01 2.54 9.04
CA ASN A 291 -15.92 2.96 10.11
C ASN A 291 -15.50 2.54 11.53
N ARG A 292 -14.47 1.69 11.67
CA ARG A 292 -13.95 1.28 12.99
C ARG A 292 -13.21 2.40 13.73
N GLU A 293 -13.08 2.24 15.04
CA GLU A 293 -12.22 3.07 15.89
C GLU A 293 -10.75 2.90 15.44
N SER A 294 -10.02 4.00 15.22
CA SER A 294 -8.73 4.00 14.50
C SER A 294 -8.83 3.35 13.10
N GLY A 295 -9.90 3.66 12.37
CA GLY A 295 -10.12 3.18 11.00
C GLY A 295 -9.03 3.59 10.02
N VAL A 296 -8.96 2.86 8.91
CA VAL A 296 -7.96 3.11 7.86
C VAL A 296 -8.09 4.54 7.32
N VAL A 297 -6.97 5.17 7.01
CA VAL A 297 -6.99 6.43 6.26
C VAL A 297 -7.26 6.09 4.80
N LEU A 298 -8.30 6.69 4.21
CA LEU A 298 -8.61 6.54 2.80
C LEU A 298 -8.24 7.82 2.04
N TRP A 299 -7.36 7.71 1.06
CA TRP A 299 -7.09 8.76 0.08
C TRP A 299 -7.60 8.33 -1.29
N ALA A 300 -8.80 8.78 -1.62
CA ALA A 300 -9.48 8.47 -2.86
C ALA A 300 -9.33 9.61 -3.87
N ILE A 301 -8.90 9.28 -5.07
CA ILE A 301 -8.96 10.13 -6.25
C ILE A 301 -9.99 9.53 -7.20
N ILE A 302 -10.94 10.34 -7.66
CA ILE A 302 -11.93 9.93 -8.65
C ILE A 302 -11.82 10.80 -9.90
N ASP A 303 -11.93 10.20 -11.07
CA ASP A 303 -12.10 10.94 -12.31
C ASP A 303 -13.48 11.60 -12.32
N GLU A 304 -13.58 12.88 -12.68
CA GLU A 304 -14.87 13.59 -12.68
C GLU A 304 -15.93 12.88 -13.55
N SER A 305 -15.51 12.13 -14.58
CA SER A 305 -16.44 11.37 -15.43
C SER A 305 -17.28 10.34 -14.64
N VAL A 306 -16.81 9.86 -13.49
CA VAL A 306 -17.56 8.98 -12.57
C VAL A 306 -18.82 9.68 -12.02
N LEU A 307 -18.75 10.99 -11.81
CA LEU A 307 -19.87 11.80 -11.30
C LEU A 307 -20.92 12.08 -12.38
N LEU A 308 -20.50 12.04 -13.64
CA LEU A 308 -21.31 12.36 -14.81
C LEU A 308 -21.96 11.14 -15.45
N ARG A 309 -21.24 10.01 -15.49
CA ARG A 309 -21.70 8.75 -16.06
C ARG A 309 -22.50 7.98 -15.01
N SER A 310 -23.76 8.37 -14.83
CA SER A 310 -24.64 7.70 -13.87
C SER A 310 -25.04 6.31 -14.36
N ILE A 311 -24.80 5.30 -13.54
CA ILE A 311 -25.36 3.94 -13.69
C ILE A 311 -26.70 3.78 -12.94
N VAL A 312 -27.11 4.83 -12.23
CA VAL A 312 -28.30 4.86 -11.37
C VAL A 312 -29.29 5.93 -11.81
N GLY A 313 -30.52 5.85 -11.29
CA GLY A 313 -31.50 6.93 -11.42
C GLY A 313 -31.04 8.19 -10.68
N ARG A 314 -31.49 9.37 -11.15
CA ARG A 314 -31.05 10.68 -10.65
C ARG A 314 -31.17 10.85 -9.13
N HIS A 315 -32.22 10.33 -8.50
CA HIS A 315 -32.40 10.38 -7.04
C HIS A 315 -31.32 9.60 -6.28
N ILE A 316 -30.88 8.46 -6.80
CA ILE A 316 -29.79 7.68 -6.20
C ILE A 316 -28.46 8.39 -6.45
N GLN A 317 -28.25 8.95 -7.65
CA GLN A 317 -27.04 9.72 -7.95
C GLN A 317 -26.89 10.94 -7.04
N LEU A 318 -27.97 11.67 -6.77
CA LEU A 318 -27.96 12.79 -5.81
C LEU A 318 -27.55 12.33 -4.41
N ARG A 319 -28.20 11.29 -3.87
CA ARG A 319 -27.84 10.75 -2.55
C ARG A 319 -26.39 10.27 -2.49
N GLN A 320 -25.88 9.70 -3.58
CA GLN A 320 -24.47 9.31 -3.68
C GLN A 320 -23.53 10.51 -3.62
N LEU A 321 -23.84 11.61 -4.31
CA LEU A 321 -23.03 12.83 -4.28
C LEU A 321 -23.06 13.52 -2.90
N GLU A 322 -24.25 13.59 -2.28
CA GLU A 322 -24.41 14.08 -0.90
C GLU A 322 -23.57 13.25 0.08
N THR A 323 -23.61 11.92 -0.07
CA THR A 323 -22.79 11.01 0.73
C THR A 323 -21.29 11.26 0.52
N LEU A 324 -20.84 11.49 -0.72
CA LEU A 324 -19.43 11.81 -0.99
C LEU A 324 -19.00 13.11 -0.31
N MET A 325 -19.86 14.13 -0.31
CA MET A 325 -19.59 15.38 0.42
C MET A 325 -19.49 15.15 1.93
N ASP A 326 -20.31 14.29 2.50
CA ASP A 326 -20.25 13.95 3.92
C ASP A 326 -19.02 13.10 4.26
N GLN A 327 -18.65 12.14 3.41
CA GLN A 327 -17.42 11.37 3.57
C GLN A 327 -16.18 12.29 3.48
N ALA A 328 -16.18 13.25 2.55
CA ALA A 328 -15.10 14.23 2.41
C ALA A 328 -14.93 15.14 3.65
N LYS A 329 -15.86 15.16 4.60
CA LYS A 329 -15.73 15.89 5.89
C LYS A 329 -15.06 15.06 6.99
N ARG A 330 -14.94 13.74 6.82
CA ARG A 330 -14.32 12.87 7.83
C ARG A 330 -12.81 13.14 7.95
N PRO A 331 -12.22 12.97 9.14
CA PRO A 331 -10.78 13.18 9.33
C PRO A 331 -9.92 12.08 8.69
N ASN A 332 -10.46 10.87 8.53
CA ASN A 332 -9.77 9.72 7.94
C ASN A 332 -10.05 9.53 6.44
N VAL A 333 -10.69 10.50 5.78
CA VAL A 333 -11.00 10.44 4.35
C VAL A 333 -10.48 11.70 3.65
N SER A 334 -9.61 11.51 2.66
CA SER A 334 -9.20 12.53 1.70
C SER A 334 -9.78 12.15 0.34
N LEU A 335 -10.84 12.84 -0.07
CA LEU A 335 -11.49 12.64 -1.36
C LEU A 335 -11.12 13.79 -2.28
N HIS A 336 -10.63 13.46 -3.47
CA HIS A 336 -10.26 14.43 -4.50
C HIS A 336 -10.81 14.00 -5.86
N VAL A 337 -11.03 14.99 -6.73
CA VAL A 337 -11.54 14.78 -8.08
C VAL A 337 -10.48 15.24 -9.07
N VAL A 338 -10.28 14.48 -10.14
CA VAL A 338 -9.55 14.97 -11.32
C VAL A 338 -10.57 15.69 -12.22
N PRO A 339 -10.49 17.03 -12.38
CA PRO A 339 -11.42 17.76 -13.23
C PRO A 339 -11.28 17.34 -14.69
N MET A 340 -12.39 17.29 -15.43
CA MET A 340 -12.36 16.96 -16.86
C MET A 340 -11.67 18.04 -17.72
N ASP A 341 -11.63 19.28 -17.23
CA ASP A 341 -11.06 20.42 -17.93
C ASP A 341 -9.60 20.71 -17.54
N ASP A 342 -8.97 19.88 -16.69
CA ASP A 342 -7.56 20.04 -16.33
C ASP A 342 -6.64 19.70 -17.52
N PRO A 343 -5.95 20.70 -18.12
CA PRO A 343 -5.06 20.48 -19.26
C PRO A 343 -3.79 19.70 -18.89
N ALA A 344 -3.48 19.56 -17.60
CA ALA A 344 -2.37 18.76 -17.08
C ALA A 344 -2.75 17.29 -16.86
N TYR A 345 -4.02 16.90 -17.08
CA TYR A 345 -4.42 15.50 -17.00
C TYR A 345 -3.67 14.65 -18.01
N VAL A 346 -2.84 13.74 -17.52
CA VAL A 346 -2.14 12.77 -18.36
C VAL A 346 -2.77 11.40 -18.13
N PRO A 347 -3.60 10.88 -19.04
CA PRO A 347 -4.16 9.53 -18.92
C PRO A 347 -3.03 8.52 -19.04
N ARG A 348 -2.51 8.04 -17.90
CA ARG A 348 -1.39 7.08 -17.86
C ARG A 348 -1.77 5.74 -17.25
N THR A 349 -2.85 5.63 -16.49
CA THR A 349 -3.16 4.42 -15.71
C THR A 349 -4.64 4.11 -15.67
N GLY A 350 -4.98 2.83 -15.63
CA GLY A 350 -6.32 2.35 -15.26
C GLY A 350 -6.61 2.55 -13.77
N PRO A 351 -7.79 2.15 -13.29
CA PRO A 351 -8.12 2.19 -11.87
C PRO A 351 -7.17 1.28 -11.06
N PHE A 352 -6.79 1.73 -9.86
CA PHE A 352 -5.92 0.96 -8.98
C PHE A 352 -6.13 1.28 -7.50
N THR A 353 -5.66 0.38 -6.64
CA THR A 353 -5.65 0.57 -5.19
C THR A 353 -4.28 0.22 -4.62
N LEU A 354 -3.80 0.98 -3.63
CA LEU A 354 -2.57 0.75 -2.88
C LEU A 354 -2.92 0.57 -1.40
N TRP A 355 -2.39 -0.47 -0.76
CA TRP A 355 -2.46 -0.68 0.69
C TRP A 355 -1.08 -0.48 1.30
N ARG A 356 -1.04 0.34 2.35
CA ARG A 356 0.13 0.54 3.22
C ARG A 356 -0.17 0.05 4.62
N PHE A 357 0.83 -0.57 5.23
CA PHE A 357 0.73 -1.21 6.55
C PHE A 357 1.50 -0.42 7.62
N ALA A 358 1.37 -0.81 8.89
CA ALA A 358 1.99 -0.09 10.00
C ALA A 358 3.48 -0.46 10.16
N GLU A 359 3.79 -1.73 9.90
CA GLU A 359 5.08 -2.35 10.06
C GLU A 359 6.04 -1.86 8.97
N ALA A 360 7.12 -1.19 9.36
CA ALA A 360 8.07 -0.57 8.43
C ALA A 360 8.74 -1.56 7.45
N TYR A 361 8.73 -2.86 7.76
CA TYR A 361 9.28 -3.92 6.91
C TYR A 361 8.23 -4.61 6.03
N GLU A 362 6.94 -4.33 6.23
CA GLU A 362 5.88 -4.85 5.37
C GLU A 362 5.76 -3.97 4.13
N SER A 363 6.06 -4.54 2.96
CA SER A 363 5.95 -3.83 1.69
C SER A 363 4.50 -3.45 1.37
N ASP A 364 4.31 -2.24 0.83
CA ASP A 364 3.04 -1.82 0.25
C ASP A 364 2.60 -2.78 -0.86
N ILE A 365 1.29 -2.96 -1.03
CA ILE A 365 0.71 -3.81 -2.07
C ILE A 365 -0.10 -2.94 -3.02
N ALA A 366 0.09 -3.12 -4.33
CA ALA A 366 -0.73 -2.48 -5.35
C ALA A 366 -1.72 -3.48 -5.97
N CYS A 367 -2.91 -3.01 -6.34
CA CYS A 367 -3.89 -3.73 -7.12
C CYS A 367 -4.19 -2.97 -8.39
N ALA A 368 -3.86 -3.56 -9.54
CA ALA A 368 -4.32 -3.09 -10.84
C ALA A 368 -5.70 -3.67 -11.11
N HIS A 369 -6.71 -2.81 -11.32
CA HIS A 369 -8.06 -3.29 -11.61
C HIS A 369 -8.22 -3.57 -13.10
N GLY A 370 -8.33 -4.85 -13.45
CA GLY A 370 -8.39 -5.35 -14.83
C GLY A 370 -9.79 -5.80 -15.26
N ILE A 371 -9.95 -6.11 -16.54
CA ILE A 371 -11.24 -6.58 -17.10
C ILE A 371 -11.54 -8.01 -16.64
N GLU A 372 -10.55 -8.90 -16.74
CA GLU A 372 -10.73 -10.33 -16.38
C GLU A 372 -10.47 -10.61 -14.91
N ARG A 373 -9.49 -9.91 -14.33
CA ARG A 373 -9.11 -10.05 -12.91
C ARG A 373 -8.37 -8.82 -12.41
N ASP A 374 -8.45 -8.64 -11.10
CA ASP A 374 -7.55 -7.78 -10.36
C ASP A 374 -6.17 -8.44 -10.23
N GLU A 375 -5.11 -7.65 -10.38
CA GLU A 375 -3.73 -8.11 -10.24
C GLU A 375 -3.09 -7.48 -9.00
N LEU A 376 -2.79 -8.32 -8.00
CA LEU A 376 -2.07 -7.92 -6.79
C LEU A 376 -0.56 -8.00 -7.03
N LEU A 377 0.11 -6.86 -6.89
CA LEU A 377 1.53 -6.64 -7.13
C LEU A 377 2.24 -6.40 -5.80
N THR A 378 3.35 -7.11 -5.60
CA THR A 378 4.21 -7.04 -4.41
C THR A 378 5.66 -6.73 -4.75
N ASP A 379 6.02 -6.72 -6.03
CA ASP A 379 7.36 -6.33 -6.47
C ASP A 379 7.57 -4.84 -6.21
N ASN A 380 8.65 -4.47 -5.53
CA ASN A 380 8.91 -3.09 -5.14
C ASN A 380 8.95 -2.15 -6.36
N GLY A 381 9.49 -2.58 -7.50
CA GLY A 381 9.53 -1.77 -8.72
C GLY A 381 8.14 -1.57 -9.32
N ALA A 382 7.33 -2.62 -9.36
CA ALA A 382 5.94 -2.54 -9.82
C ALA A 382 5.10 -1.64 -8.90
N VAL A 383 5.19 -1.81 -7.58
CA VAL A 383 4.46 -0.99 -6.59
C VAL A 383 4.89 0.48 -6.65
N GLU A 384 6.19 0.75 -6.81
CA GLU A 384 6.73 2.11 -6.97
C GLU A 384 6.14 2.82 -8.20
N ALA A 385 5.89 2.11 -9.30
CA ALA A 385 5.22 2.71 -10.46
C ALA A 385 3.81 3.23 -10.14
N TYR A 386 3.06 2.54 -9.26
CA TYR A 386 1.75 2.98 -8.79
C TYR A 386 1.85 4.13 -7.78
N HIS A 387 2.86 4.15 -6.91
CA HIS A 387 3.13 5.33 -6.08
C HIS A 387 3.39 6.57 -6.94
N GLN A 388 4.25 6.46 -7.96
CA GLN A 388 4.53 7.56 -8.87
C GLN A 388 3.29 8.01 -9.66
N ALA A 389 2.44 7.06 -10.07
CA ALA A 389 1.18 7.37 -10.72
C ALA A 389 0.25 8.15 -9.78
N PHE A 390 0.09 7.69 -8.55
CA PHE A 390 -0.74 8.36 -7.55
C PHE A 390 -0.23 9.76 -7.21
N THR A 391 1.08 9.92 -6.99
CA THR A 391 1.69 11.22 -6.73
C THR A 391 1.44 12.19 -7.88
N LYS A 392 1.59 11.74 -9.14
CA LYS A 392 1.29 12.58 -10.31
C LYS A 392 -0.18 12.99 -10.36
N LEU A 393 -1.10 12.06 -10.11
CA LEU A 393 -2.53 12.35 -10.05
C LEU A 393 -2.85 13.37 -8.95
N SER A 394 -2.28 13.25 -7.77
CA SER A 394 -2.56 14.15 -6.64
C SER A 394 -2.20 15.63 -6.89
N VAL A 395 -1.32 15.90 -7.86
CA VAL A 395 -0.95 17.27 -8.26
C VAL A 395 -1.96 17.86 -9.25
N THR A 396 -2.73 17.02 -9.96
CA THR A 396 -3.73 17.41 -10.96
C THR A 396 -5.16 17.19 -10.45
N THR A 397 -5.34 17.16 -9.13
CA THR A 397 -6.65 16.99 -8.49
C THR A 397 -7.06 18.24 -7.75
N THR A 398 -8.37 18.40 -7.57
CA THR A 398 -8.96 19.40 -6.70
C THR A 398 -8.39 19.33 -5.28
N THR A 399 -8.29 20.49 -4.63
CA THR A 399 -8.19 20.58 -3.16
C THR A 399 -9.46 20.03 -2.49
N ARG A 400 -9.47 19.93 -1.15
CA ARG A 400 -10.64 19.44 -0.40
C ARG A 400 -11.84 20.36 -0.59
N GLU A 401 -11.61 21.67 -0.52
CA GLU A 401 -12.64 22.69 -0.70
C GLU A 401 -13.21 22.66 -2.12
N GLU A 402 -12.33 22.66 -3.13
CA GLU A 402 -12.74 22.56 -4.55
C GLU A 402 -13.50 21.26 -4.85
N THR A 403 -13.16 20.16 -4.17
CA THR A 403 -13.90 18.89 -4.29
C THR A 403 -15.35 19.07 -3.84
N VAL A 404 -15.57 19.71 -2.69
CA VAL A 404 -16.92 19.94 -2.14
C VAL A 404 -17.71 20.89 -3.04
N GLU A 405 -17.06 21.93 -3.56
CA GLU A 405 -17.67 22.87 -4.52
C GLU A 405 -18.09 22.17 -5.81
N LEU A 406 -17.20 21.35 -6.38
CA LEU A 406 -17.45 20.58 -7.60
C LEU A 406 -18.60 19.57 -7.40
N LEU A 407 -18.62 18.85 -6.27
CA LEU A 407 -19.72 17.93 -5.94
C LEU A 407 -21.05 18.69 -5.78
N SER A 408 -21.03 19.85 -5.12
CA SER A 408 -22.21 20.71 -4.96
C SER A 408 -22.75 21.19 -6.31
N ALA A 409 -21.87 21.60 -7.23
CA ALA A 409 -22.26 22.00 -8.57
C ALA A 409 -22.93 20.85 -9.36
N HIS A 410 -22.43 19.61 -9.22
CA HIS A 410 -23.06 18.42 -9.80
C HIS A 410 -24.43 18.12 -9.18
N CYS A 411 -24.57 18.27 -7.86
CA CYS A 411 -25.86 18.16 -7.17
C CYS A 411 -26.87 19.17 -7.72
N GLU A 412 -26.51 20.46 -7.80
CA GLU A 412 -27.39 21.50 -8.33
C GLU A 412 -27.81 21.25 -9.79
N ARG A 413 -26.88 20.77 -10.62
CA ARG A 413 -27.15 20.40 -12.01
C ARG A 413 -28.17 19.27 -12.08
N LEU A 414 -28.04 18.24 -11.24
CA LEU A 414 -28.97 17.12 -11.17
C LEU A 414 -30.33 17.53 -10.60
N SER A 415 -30.38 18.34 -9.55
CA SER A 415 -31.63 18.82 -8.95
C SER A 415 -32.45 19.67 -9.92
N ARG A 416 -31.82 20.58 -10.68
CA ARG A 416 -32.48 21.36 -11.75
C ARG A 416 -33.11 20.49 -12.83
N SER A 417 -32.55 19.31 -13.06
CA SER A 417 -33.04 18.36 -14.05
C SER A 417 -34.15 17.43 -13.55
N LEU A 418 -34.38 17.38 -12.24
CA LEU A 418 -35.50 16.65 -11.61
C LEU A 418 -36.74 17.52 -11.43
N GLY A 419 -36.57 18.84 -11.33
CA GLY A 419 -37.67 19.81 -11.24
C GLY A 419 -38.30 20.18 -12.59
N LYS A 420 -37.83 19.58 -13.70
CA LYS A 420 -38.43 19.64 -15.03
C LYS A 420 -38.98 18.27 -15.37
#